data_AF-A0A2G5VAG0-F1
#
_entry.id   AF-A0A2G5VAG0-F1
#
_cell.length_a   1.000
_cell.length_b   1.000
_cell.length_c   1.000
_cell.angle_alpha   90.00
_cell.angle_beta   90.00
_cell.angle_gamma   90.00
#
_symmetry.space_group_name_H-M   'P 1'
#
loop_
_entity.id
_entity.type
_entity.pdbx_description
1 polymer ?
#
loop_
_entity_poly.entity_id
_entity_poly.type
_entity_poly.pdbx_seq_one_letter_code
_entity_poly.pdbx_strand_id
1 'polypeptide(L)'
;MTEKEFTLKCLFDRIGEIGPHQTDYSANEEHCGVEWNIEMNKEKDHLGVYVNAEVPEGKEIEVDYTIKIVSKNKEKKCSMSTSCVLTHDEIFYGCPSFIDWKTLINEYVLDNDKLEVAIHVKITKMVGFPKEIARKDLRSFGEDMKQFSDVVLKVEDRKFHVLKLYLSSHSPYFSTLFLGNFQESQKSEIELKDVDPQDFQCYLEVLHLENAIDDDTVQGILSVANMFNTPVIVKKCEEFLVEKSKKGLKRKLELAGNYRMEGLKKTCLDQILVFRNSVWT
;
A
#
# COMPACT_ATOMS: atom_id res chain seq x y z
N MET A 1 1.86 -0.67 6.77
CA MET A 1 1.69 0.47 5.80
C MET A 1 0.76 0.08 4.64
N THR A 2 -0.56 0.17 4.85
CA THR A 2 -1.58 0.06 3.79
C THR A 2 -1.56 1.37 2.98
N GLU A 3 -1.36 1.31 1.66
CA GLU A 3 -1.43 2.51 0.81
C GLU A 3 -2.85 3.09 0.87
N LYS A 4 -3.03 4.18 1.64
CA LYS A 4 -4.28 4.95 1.69
C LYS A 4 -4.47 5.82 0.43
N GLU A 5 -3.51 5.82 -0.49
CA GLU A 5 -3.55 6.55 -1.75
C GLU A 5 -2.95 5.68 -2.86
N PHE A 6 -3.65 5.58 -3.99
CA PHE A 6 -3.22 4.82 -5.17
C PHE A 6 -3.68 5.49 -6.46
N THR A 7 -3.25 4.98 -7.61
CA THR A 7 -3.65 5.54 -8.92
C THR A 7 -3.98 4.42 -9.90
N LEU A 8 -5.25 4.34 -10.28
CA LEU A 8 -5.71 3.50 -11.37
C LEU A 8 -5.32 4.16 -12.69
N LYS A 9 -4.78 3.38 -13.64
CA LYS A 9 -4.41 3.89 -14.97
C LYS A 9 -4.84 2.91 -16.05
N CYS A 10 -5.56 3.43 -17.03
CA CYS A 10 -5.98 2.63 -18.19
C CYS A 10 -5.72 3.37 -19.50
N LEU A 11 -5.36 2.60 -20.52
CA LEU A 11 -5.27 3.06 -21.90
C LEU A 11 -6.42 2.41 -22.67
N PHE A 12 -7.52 3.15 -22.82
CA PHE A 12 -8.68 2.72 -23.60
C PHE A 12 -8.38 2.84 -25.09
N ASP A 13 -8.88 1.90 -25.89
CA ASP A 13 -8.76 1.88 -27.35
C ASP A 13 -10.12 2.00 -28.04
N ARG A 14 -10.11 2.28 -29.34
CA ARG A 14 -11.31 2.39 -30.20
C ARG A 14 -12.30 3.47 -29.75
N ILE A 15 -11.77 4.60 -29.26
CA ILE A 15 -12.59 5.71 -28.73
C ILE A 15 -13.57 6.24 -29.78
N GLY A 16 -13.18 6.27 -31.05
CA GLY A 16 -14.03 6.71 -32.15
C GLY A 16 -15.22 5.79 -32.43
N GLU A 17 -15.17 4.53 -31.98
CA GLU A 17 -16.18 3.50 -32.25
C GLU A 17 -17.17 3.31 -31.09
N ILE A 18 -16.97 4.00 -29.96
CA ILE A 18 -17.83 3.88 -28.77
C ILE A 18 -19.27 4.27 -29.13
N GLY A 19 -20.13 3.25 -29.13
CA GLY A 19 -21.55 3.40 -29.43
C GLY A 19 -22.32 4.15 -28.35
N PRO A 20 -23.53 4.65 -28.65
CA PRO A 20 -24.43 5.17 -27.63
C PRO A 20 -24.74 4.06 -26.63
N HIS A 21 -24.55 4.33 -25.34
CA HIS A 21 -24.74 3.38 -24.22
C HIS A 21 -23.70 2.24 -24.13
N GLN A 22 -22.58 2.33 -24.83
CA GLN A 22 -21.45 1.42 -24.59
C GLN A 22 -20.65 1.89 -23.38
N THR A 23 -20.29 0.94 -22.54
CA THR A 23 -19.45 1.13 -21.36
C THR A 23 -18.23 0.23 -21.46
N ASP A 24 -17.05 0.81 -21.28
CA ASP A 24 -15.77 0.12 -21.26
C ASP A 24 -15.17 0.18 -19.84
N TYR A 25 -14.44 -0.87 -19.46
CA TYR A 25 -13.86 -1.02 -18.13
C TYR A 25 -12.35 -1.23 -18.21
N SER A 26 -11.61 -0.71 -17.25
CA SER A 26 -10.22 -1.12 -17.02
C SER A 26 -10.16 -2.52 -16.42
N ALA A 27 -8.96 -3.11 -16.36
CA ALA A 27 -8.73 -4.27 -15.52
C ALA A 27 -9.02 -3.93 -14.05
N ASN A 28 -9.44 -4.93 -13.28
CA ASN A 28 -9.57 -4.81 -11.84
C ASN A 28 -8.18 -4.76 -11.18
N GLU A 29 -8.02 -3.85 -10.23
CA GLU A 29 -6.82 -3.70 -9.40
C GLU A 29 -7.22 -3.78 -7.92
N GLU A 30 -6.61 -4.71 -7.18
CA GLU A 30 -6.88 -4.86 -5.74
C GLU A 30 -6.14 -3.79 -4.92
N HIS A 31 -6.91 -3.00 -4.17
CA HIS A 31 -6.37 -2.04 -3.20
C HIS A 31 -7.18 -2.12 -1.89
N CYS A 32 -6.47 -2.25 -0.77
CA CYS A 32 -7.06 -2.35 0.57
C CYS A 32 -8.10 -3.48 0.70
N GLY A 33 -7.88 -4.62 0.01
CA GLY A 33 -8.78 -5.77 0.03
C GLY A 33 -10.12 -5.52 -0.69
N VAL A 34 -10.14 -4.56 -1.61
CA VAL A 34 -11.29 -4.20 -2.45
C VAL A 34 -10.81 -4.16 -3.90
N GLU A 35 -11.61 -4.67 -4.82
CA GLU A 35 -11.33 -4.59 -6.26
C GLU A 35 -11.82 -3.26 -6.81
N TRP A 36 -10.95 -2.56 -7.55
CA TRP A 36 -11.23 -1.26 -8.13
C TRP A 36 -11.05 -1.30 -9.65
N ASN A 37 -11.85 -0.54 -10.38
CA ASN A 37 -11.62 -0.30 -11.81
C ASN A 37 -12.08 1.09 -12.24
N ILE A 38 -11.68 1.48 -13.45
CA ILE A 38 -12.15 2.67 -14.14
C ILE A 38 -13.25 2.24 -15.09
N GLU A 39 -14.39 2.92 -15.01
CA GLU A 39 -15.45 2.82 -16.00
C GLU A 39 -15.47 4.07 -16.88
N MET A 40 -15.67 3.86 -18.17
CA MET A 40 -15.76 4.91 -19.17
C MET A 40 -16.95 4.66 -20.08
N ASN A 41 -17.74 5.69 -20.34
CA ASN A 41 -18.85 5.60 -21.28
C ASN A 41 -19.00 6.91 -22.08
N LYS A 42 -19.82 6.85 -23.12
CA LYS A 42 -20.28 8.03 -23.84
C LYS A 42 -21.70 8.37 -23.43
N GLU A 43 -21.87 9.45 -22.68
CA GLU A 43 -23.18 9.97 -22.30
C GLU A 43 -23.56 11.17 -23.15
N LYS A 44 -24.52 10.94 -24.06
CA LYS A 44 -24.91 11.93 -25.08
C LYS A 44 -23.69 12.34 -25.90
N ASP A 45 -23.21 13.57 -25.70
CA ASP A 45 -22.05 14.17 -26.36
C ASP A 45 -20.90 14.46 -25.38
N HIS A 46 -20.85 13.78 -24.24
CA HIS A 46 -19.77 13.91 -23.27
C HIS A 46 -19.16 12.56 -22.94
N LEU A 47 -17.89 12.60 -22.54
CA LEU A 47 -17.21 11.48 -21.91
C LEU A 47 -17.65 11.40 -20.45
N GLY A 48 -18.17 10.26 -20.05
CA GLY A 48 -18.34 9.89 -18.64
C GLY A 48 -17.14 9.08 -18.18
N VAL A 49 -16.63 9.40 -16.98
CA VAL A 49 -15.54 8.65 -16.33
C VAL A 49 -15.89 8.42 -14.87
N TYR A 50 -15.78 7.17 -14.42
CA TYR A 50 -16.18 6.73 -13.11
C TYR A 50 -15.09 5.87 -12.45
N VAL A 51 -14.96 6.00 -11.14
CA VAL A 51 -14.23 5.06 -10.29
C VAL A 51 -15.23 4.09 -9.70
N ASN A 52 -14.92 2.80 -9.83
CA ASN A 52 -15.73 1.71 -9.31
C ASN A 52 -14.98 0.99 -8.19
N ALA A 53 -15.72 0.51 -7.21
CA ALA A 53 -15.21 -0.35 -6.14
C ALA A 53 -16.22 -1.44 -5.79
N GLU A 54 -15.78 -2.69 -5.73
CA GLU A 54 -16.62 -3.81 -5.30
C GLU A 54 -16.73 -3.85 -3.76
N VAL A 55 -17.62 -3.03 -3.21
CA VAL A 55 -17.81 -2.89 -1.76
C VAL A 55 -18.73 -3.99 -1.21
N PRO A 56 -18.28 -4.81 -0.22
CA PRO A 56 -19.15 -5.81 0.39
C PRO A 56 -20.34 -5.22 1.15
N GLU A 57 -21.42 -6.00 1.27
CA GLU A 57 -22.63 -5.61 2.01
C GLU A 57 -22.32 -5.19 3.46
N GLY A 58 -22.94 -4.10 3.91
CA GLY A 58 -22.75 -3.54 5.26
C GLY A 58 -21.42 -2.80 5.46
N LYS A 59 -20.70 -2.50 4.38
CA LYS A 59 -19.44 -1.74 4.42
C LYS A 59 -19.52 -0.46 3.59
N GLU A 60 -18.68 0.51 3.93
CA GLU A 60 -18.60 1.81 3.26
C GLU A 60 -17.14 2.26 3.13
N ILE A 61 -16.79 2.91 2.02
CA ILE A 61 -15.47 3.49 1.77
C ILE A 61 -15.65 4.96 1.42
N GLU A 62 -15.13 5.86 2.26
CA GLU A 62 -15.06 7.28 1.96
C GLU A 62 -13.74 7.55 1.21
N VAL A 63 -13.83 8.22 0.06
CA VAL A 63 -12.67 8.53 -0.78
C VAL A 63 -12.68 9.97 -1.28
N ASP A 64 -11.48 10.54 -1.41
CA ASP A 64 -11.23 11.66 -2.31
C ASP A 64 -10.62 11.11 -3.60
N TYR A 65 -11.11 11.52 -4.76
CA TYR A 65 -10.53 11.08 -6.03
C TYR A 65 -10.34 12.22 -7.01
N THR A 66 -9.38 12.04 -7.92
CA THR A 66 -9.07 12.98 -8.99
C THR A 66 -8.92 12.27 -10.33
N ILE A 67 -9.83 12.55 -11.25
CA ILE A 67 -9.79 12.06 -12.64
C ILE A 67 -8.87 12.99 -13.45
N LYS A 68 -7.99 12.42 -14.28
CA LYS A 68 -7.07 13.14 -15.15
C LYS A 68 -6.96 12.49 -16.52
N ILE A 69 -7.01 13.33 -17.55
CA ILE A 69 -6.59 12.99 -18.93
C ILE A 69 -5.56 14.02 -19.40
N VAL A 70 -4.67 13.60 -20.30
CA VAL A 70 -3.57 14.41 -20.83
C VAL A 70 -3.68 14.47 -22.35
N SER A 71 -3.49 15.64 -22.95
CA SER A 71 -3.58 15.82 -24.40
C SER A 71 -2.49 15.07 -25.17
N LYS A 72 -2.69 14.89 -26.49
CA LYS A 72 -1.74 14.17 -27.36
C LYS A 72 -0.30 14.70 -27.25
N ASN A 73 -0.16 16.02 -27.17
CA ASN A 73 1.13 16.72 -27.07
C ASN A 73 1.63 16.88 -25.62
N LYS A 74 0.90 16.36 -24.63
CA LYS A 74 1.18 16.47 -23.19
C LYS A 74 1.19 17.89 -22.62
N GLU A 75 0.70 18.88 -23.37
CA GLU A 75 0.68 20.29 -22.93
C GLU A 75 -0.59 20.64 -22.14
N LYS A 76 -1.74 20.06 -22.51
CA LYS A 76 -3.01 20.30 -21.84
C LYS A 76 -3.34 19.15 -20.89
N LYS A 77 -3.94 19.50 -19.76
CA LYS A 77 -4.44 18.57 -18.75
C LYS A 77 -5.88 18.94 -18.45
N CYS A 78 -6.77 17.96 -18.53
CA CYS A 78 -8.13 18.08 -18.03
C CYS A 78 -8.23 17.22 -16.78
N SER A 79 -8.75 17.80 -15.70
CA SER A 79 -8.86 17.10 -14.43
C SER A 79 -10.03 17.62 -13.62
N MET A 80 -10.57 16.74 -12.79
CA MET A 80 -11.53 17.12 -11.76
C MET A 80 -11.23 16.36 -10.47
N SER A 81 -11.63 16.94 -9.34
CA SER A 81 -11.50 16.32 -8.03
C SER A 81 -12.81 16.43 -7.27
N THR A 82 -13.18 15.39 -6.55
CA THR A 82 -14.32 15.39 -5.63
C THR A 82 -14.16 14.27 -4.61
N SER A 83 -15.08 14.20 -3.65
CA SER A 83 -15.16 13.14 -2.66
C SER A 83 -16.47 12.37 -2.82
N CYS A 84 -16.49 11.10 -2.43
CA CYS A 84 -17.70 10.27 -2.41
C CYS A 84 -17.62 9.18 -1.34
N VAL A 85 -18.75 8.49 -1.14
CA VAL A 85 -18.87 7.33 -0.25
C VAL A 85 -19.35 6.15 -1.08
N LEU A 86 -18.47 5.17 -1.28
CA LEU A 86 -18.77 3.94 -2.01
C LEU A 86 -19.36 2.91 -1.05
N THR A 87 -20.46 2.29 -1.47
CA THR A 87 -21.18 1.26 -0.71
C THR A 87 -21.54 0.09 -1.62
N HIS A 88 -22.10 -0.98 -1.07
CA HIS A 88 -22.59 -2.12 -1.87
C HIS A 88 -23.63 -1.71 -2.93
N ASP A 89 -24.47 -0.72 -2.64
CA ASP A 89 -25.52 -0.26 -3.55
C ASP A 89 -25.07 0.90 -4.45
N GLU A 90 -24.07 1.65 -4.00
CA GLU A 90 -23.46 2.78 -4.72
C GLU A 90 -21.97 2.49 -4.99
N ILE A 91 -21.74 1.55 -5.90
CA ILE A 91 -20.40 1.01 -6.20
C ILE A 91 -19.56 1.90 -7.12
N PHE A 92 -20.14 2.98 -7.66
CA PHE A 92 -19.45 3.85 -8.60
C PHE A 92 -19.79 5.32 -8.42
N TYR A 93 -18.77 6.17 -8.61
CA TYR A 93 -18.89 7.61 -8.63
C TYR A 93 -17.98 8.21 -9.69
N GLY A 94 -18.36 9.34 -10.28
CA GLY A 94 -17.62 9.89 -11.40
C GLY A 94 -18.19 11.20 -11.89
N CYS A 95 -17.95 11.47 -13.16
CA CYS A 95 -18.50 12.64 -13.83
C CYS A 95 -19.07 12.27 -15.19
N PRO A 96 -20.40 12.29 -15.35
CA PRO A 96 -21.07 11.96 -16.62
C PRO A 96 -20.73 12.93 -17.75
N SER A 97 -20.40 14.17 -17.40
CA SER A 97 -20.10 15.25 -18.35
C SER A 97 -18.66 15.74 -18.19
N PHE A 98 -17.68 14.84 -18.11
CA PHE A 98 -16.29 15.19 -17.80
C PHE A 98 -15.67 16.10 -18.87
N ILE A 99 -15.89 15.79 -20.15
CA ILE A 99 -15.44 16.61 -21.27
C ILE A 99 -16.35 16.41 -22.49
N ASP A 100 -16.56 17.47 -23.27
CA ASP A 100 -17.26 17.41 -24.56
C ASP A 100 -16.55 16.45 -25.52
N TRP A 101 -17.33 15.62 -26.21
CA TRP A 101 -16.81 14.56 -27.08
C TRP A 101 -16.00 15.11 -28.25
N LYS A 102 -16.39 16.24 -28.84
CA LYS A 102 -15.64 16.84 -29.96
C LYS A 102 -14.30 17.35 -29.48
N THR A 103 -14.26 18.01 -28.32
CA THR A 103 -13.01 18.44 -27.70
C THR A 103 -12.12 17.24 -27.35
N LEU A 104 -12.69 16.17 -26.81
CA LEU A 104 -11.96 14.92 -26.51
C LEU A 104 -11.26 14.36 -27.76
N ILE A 105 -12.01 14.12 -28.84
CA ILE A 105 -11.47 13.55 -30.09
C ILE A 105 -10.36 14.43 -30.69
N ASN A 106 -10.57 15.75 -30.67
CA ASN A 106 -9.64 16.69 -31.29
C ASN A 106 -8.34 16.86 -30.50
N GLU A 107 -8.42 16.91 -29.16
CA GLU A 107 -7.30 17.35 -28.33
C GLU A 107 -6.65 16.24 -27.49
N TYR A 108 -7.38 15.19 -27.14
CA TYR A 108 -6.96 14.21 -26.13
C TYR A 108 -6.78 12.79 -26.65
N VAL A 109 -7.57 12.36 -27.64
CA VAL A 109 -7.42 11.01 -28.24
C VAL A 109 -6.13 10.92 -29.06
N LEU A 110 -5.25 9.98 -28.74
CA LEU A 110 -3.98 9.76 -29.43
C LEU A 110 -4.18 9.31 -30.89
N ASP A 111 -3.13 9.41 -31.72
CA ASP A 111 -3.20 9.13 -33.16
C ASP A 111 -3.57 7.68 -33.53
N ASN A 112 -3.56 6.77 -32.57
CA ASN A 112 -3.96 5.37 -32.70
C ASN A 112 -5.35 5.07 -32.10
N ASP A 113 -6.19 6.10 -31.97
CA ASP A 113 -7.53 6.02 -31.38
C ASP A 113 -7.53 5.49 -29.95
N LYS A 114 -6.59 5.99 -29.13
CA LYS A 114 -6.44 5.63 -27.73
C LYS A 114 -6.56 6.81 -26.79
N LEU A 115 -7.04 6.58 -25.59
CA LEU A 115 -7.14 7.58 -24.54
C LEU A 115 -6.52 7.05 -23.24
N GLU A 116 -5.58 7.81 -22.67
CA GLU A 116 -5.03 7.52 -21.34
C GLU A 116 -5.87 8.23 -20.27
N VAL A 117 -6.46 7.44 -19.38
CA VAL A 117 -7.24 7.92 -18.24
C VAL A 117 -6.54 7.47 -16.96
N ALA A 118 -6.37 8.40 -16.03
CA ALA A 118 -5.82 8.12 -14.71
C ALA A 118 -6.76 8.65 -13.62
N ILE A 119 -7.06 7.83 -12.62
CA ILE A 119 -7.79 8.24 -11.42
C ILE A 119 -6.89 8.06 -10.22
N HIS A 120 -6.55 9.16 -9.56
CA HIS A 120 -5.87 9.13 -8.27
C HIS A 120 -6.92 9.01 -7.17
N VAL A 121 -6.83 8.00 -6.32
CA VAL A 121 -7.78 7.72 -5.25
C VAL A 121 -7.08 7.82 -3.91
N LYS A 122 -7.70 8.50 -2.96
CA LYS A 122 -7.29 8.62 -1.57
C LYS A 122 -8.43 8.12 -0.68
N ILE A 123 -8.20 7.00 -0.01
CA ILE A 123 -9.14 6.49 0.99
C ILE A 123 -9.02 7.32 2.26
N THR A 124 -10.09 8.03 2.61
CA THR A 124 -10.17 8.84 3.82
C THR A 124 -10.71 8.03 4.99
N LYS A 125 -11.58 7.04 4.73
CA LYS A 125 -12.18 6.18 5.76
C LYS A 125 -12.73 4.87 5.20
N MET A 126 -12.71 3.81 6.00
CA MET A 126 -13.39 2.54 5.71
C MET A 126 -14.24 2.13 6.93
N VAL A 127 -15.53 1.85 6.72
CA VAL A 127 -16.52 1.47 7.74
C VAL A 127 -17.01 0.05 7.45
N GLY A 128 -17.20 -0.78 8.48
CA GLY A 128 -17.69 -2.16 8.32
C GLY A 128 -16.67 -3.13 7.73
N PHE A 129 -15.58 -2.64 7.17
CA PHE A 129 -14.38 -3.44 6.93
C PHE A 129 -13.86 -3.93 8.29
N PRO A 130 -13.44 -5.20 8.41
CA PRO A 130 -12.61 -5.58 9.54
C PRO A 130 -11.50 -4.54 9.64
N LYS A 131 -11.30 -3.93 10.81
CA LYS A 131 -10.06 -3.20 11.09
C LYS A 131 -8.93 -4.21 10.93
N GLU A 132 -8.45 -4.43 9.70
CA GLU A 132 -7.50 -5.46 9.29
C GLU A 132 -7.52 -6.73 10.16
N ILE A 133 -8.67 -7.37 10.50
CA ILE A 133 -8.81 -8.35 11.62
C ILE A 133 -7.62 -8.21 12.58
N ALA A 134 -7.50 -7.06 13.27
CA ALA A 134 -6.23 -6.60 13.85
C ALA A 134 -5.43 -7.80 14.30
N ARG A 135 -4.41 -8.16 13.50
CA ARG A 135 -3.76 -9.47 13.56
C ARG A 135 -3.61 -9.80 15.02
N LYS A 136 -4.26 -10.87 15.49
CA LYS A 136 -4.32 -11.14 16.93
C LYS A 136 -2.89 -11.08 17.46
N ASP A 137 -2.64 -10.14 18.36
CA ASP A 137 -1.34 -9.97 18.97
C ASP A 137 -0.91 -11.33 19.54
N LEU A 138 0.23 -11.82 19.07
CA LEU A 138 0.83 -13.06 19.56
C LEU A 138 1.41 -12.85 20.95
N ARG A 139 1.76 -11.60 21.28
CA ARG A 139 2.34 -11.22 22.56
C ARG A 139 1.82 -9.87 23.03
N SER A 140 1.46 -9.78 24.31
CA SER A 140 1.11 -8.48 24.90
C SER A 140 2.35 -7.64 25.17
N PHE A 141 2.25 -6.35 24.87
CA PHE A 141 3.13 -5.28 25.34
C PHE A 141 2.33 -4.15 26.00
N GLY A 142 1.07 -4.43 26.36
CA GLY A 142 0.15 -3.45 26.93
C GLY A 142 0.39 -3.19 28.42
N GLU A 143 -0.60 -2.55 29.06
CA GLU A 143 -0.52 -2.15 30.48
C GLU A 143 -0.30 -3.35 31.42
N ASP A 144 -0.74 -4.55 31.04
CA ASP A 144 -0.51 -5.80 31.77
C ASP A 144 0.99 -6.15 31.91
N MET A 145 1.84 -5.64 31.01
CA MET A 145 3.29 -5.85 31.03
C MET A 145 4.05 -4.78 31.81
N LYS A 146 3.38 -3.78 32.37
CA LYS A 146 4.00 -2.62 33.04
C LYS A 146 5.00 -2.99 34.13
N GLN A 147 4.66 -3.96 34.99
CA GLN A 147 5.53 -4.40 36.08
C GLN A 147 6.81 -5.11 35.61
N PHE A 148 6.85 -5.54 34.35
CA PHE A 148 7.99 -6.23 33.73
C PHE A 148 8.73 -5.34 32.72
N SER A 149 8.49 -4.02 32.75
CA SER A 149 9.06 -3.04 31.83
C SER A 149 9.80 -1.94 32.58
N ASP A 150 10.84 -1.38 31.95
CA ASP A 150 11.62 -0.26 32.47
C ASP A 150 11.48 1.01 31.60
N VAL A 151 10.71 0.93 30.51
CA VAL A 151 10.37 2.05 29.63
C VAL A 151 9.05 1.81 28.88
N VAL A 152 8.36 2.89 28.57
CA VAL A 152 7.21 2.91 27.67
C VAL A 152 7.60 3.56 26.35
N LEU A 153 7.38 2.86 25.25
CA LEU A 153 7.46 3.41 23.91
C LEU A 153 6.05 3.73 23.44
N LYS A 154 5.79 4.99 23.11
CA LYS A 154 4.51 5.44 22.57
C LYS A 154 4.62 5.55 21.05
N VAL A 155 3.75 4.84 20.33
CA VAL A 155 3.64 4.88 18.87
C VAL A 155 2.21 5.27 18.54
N GLU A 156 2.02 6.46 17.97
CA GLU A 156 0.70 7.07 17.78
C GLU A 156 -0.13 7.08 19.08
N ASP A 157 -1.26 6.35 19.13
CA ASP A 157 -2.14 6.23 20.28
C ASP A 157 -1.86 4.98 21.15
N ARG A 158 -0.94 4.09 20.73
CA ARG A 158 -0.59 2.86 21.43
C ARG A 158 0.67 3.00 22.30
N LYS A 159 0.66 2.34 23.46
CA LYS A 159 1.79 2.27 24.41
C LYS A 159 2.34 0.85 24.47
N PHE A 160 3.65 0.74 24.41
CA PHE A 160 4.39 -0.52 24.44
C PHE A 160 5.34 -0.54 25.65
N HIS A 161 5.06 -1.43 26.58
CA HIS A 161 5.85 -1.69 27.77
C HIS A 161 6.98 -2.67 27.45
N VAL A 162 8.23 -2.18 27.46
CA VAL A 162 9.40 -2.94 26.98
C VAL A 162 10.61 -2.79 27.91
N LEU A 163 11.70 -3.48 27.59
CA LEU A 163 12.96 -3.45 28.33
C LEU A 163 14.06 -2.72 27.52
N LYS A 164 14.63 -1.66 28.09
CA LYS A 164 15.68 -0.82 27.47
C LYS A 164 16.86 -1.67 27.03
N LEU A 165 17.40 -2.49 27.94
CA LEU A 165 18.60 -3.30 27.65
C LEU A 165 18.32 -4.40 26.61
N TYR A 166 17.11 -4.97 26.62
CA TYR A 166 16.73 -5.99 25.64
C TYR A 166 16.73 -5.40 24.23
N LEU A 167 16.01 -4.30 24.01
CA LEU A 167 15.98 -3.62 22.71
C LEU A 167 17.37 -3.12 22.31
N SER A 168 18.14 -2.55 23.25
CA SER A 168 19.50 -2.07 23.00
C SER A 168 20.43 -3.18 22.50
N SER A 169 20.30 -4.38 23.05
CA SER A 169 21.14 -5.52 22.66
C SER A 169 20.92 -5.98 21.22
N HIS A 170 19.75 -5.67 20.64
CA HIS A 170 19.39 -6.07 19.28
C HIS A 170 19.42 -4.92 18.26
N SER A 171 19.45 -3.67 18.73
CA SER A 171 19.31 -2.48 17.89
C SER A 171 20.30 -1.40 18.34
N PRO A 172 21.28 -1.02 17.51
CA PRO A 172 22.16 0.12 17.78
C PRO A 172 21.40 1.44 17.92
N TYR A 173 20.24 1.57 17.25
CA TYR A 173 19.35 2.71 17.43
C TYR A 173 18.84 2.79 18.87
N PHE A 174 18.26 1.72 19.38
CA PHE A 174 17.77 1.68 20.76
C PHE A 174 18.90 1.76 21.79
N SER A 175 20.06 1.17 21.49
CA SER A 175 21.25 1.34 22.32
C SER A 175 21.64 2.81 22.45
N THR A 176 21.60 3.57 21.35
CA THR A 176 21.90 5.00 21.36
C THR A 176 20.80 5.79 22.08
N LEU A 177 19.54 5.46 21.84
CA LEU A 177 18.39 6.13 22.44
C LEU A 177 18.34 5.97 23.97
N PHE A 178 18.60 4.76 24.47
CA PHE A 178 18.43 4.42 25.88
C PHE A 178 19.70 4.54 26.70
N LEU A 179 20.87 4.27 26.13
CA LEU A 179 22.16 4.27 26.84
C LEU A 179 23.04 5.47 26.48
N GLY A 180 22.61 6.29 25.52
CA GLY A 180 23.28 7.54 25.18
C GLY A 180 23.03 8.66 26.20
N ASN A 181 23.79 9.75 26.06
CA ASN A 181 23.69 10.94 26.92
C ASN A 181 22.66 11.95 26.42
N PHE A 182 21.51 11.48 25.93
CA PHE A 182 20.41 12.33 25.44
C PHE A 182 19.35 12.54 26.52
N GLN A 183 18.51 13.58 26.38
CA GLN A 183 17.41 13.80 27.34
C GLN A 183 16.41 12.64 27.35
N GLU A 184 16.24 11.98 26.20
CA GLU A 184 15.40 10.81 26.01
C GLU A 184 15.80 9.65 26.91
N SER A 185 17.10 9.44 27.18
CA SER A 185 17.57 8.30 27.98
C SER A 185 17.05 8.32 29.42
N GLN A 186 16.73 9.52 29.92
CA GLN A 186 16.20 9.76 31.27
C GLN A 186 14.67 9.70 31.34
N LYS A 187 13.96 9.60 30.21
CA LYS A 187 12.50 9.54 30.18
C LYS A 187 12.00 8.12 30.50
N SER A 188 10.86 8.05 31.18
CA SER A 188 10.11 6.81 31.41
C SER A 188 9.14 6.48 30.27
N GLU A 189 8.73 7.49 29.49
CA GLU A 189 7.92 7.36 28.27
C GLU A 189 8.59 8.12 27.12
N ILE A 190 8.76 7.46 25.97
CA ILE A 190 9.42 8.03 24.78
C ILE A 190 8.49 7.82 23.59
N GLU A 191 8.21 8.91 22.86
CA GLU A 191 7.40 8.86 21.64
C GLU A 191 8.28 8.51 20.44
N LEU A 192 7.86 7.50 19.67
CA LEU A 192 8.43 7.13 18.39
C LEU A 192 7.50 7.65 17.28
N LYS A 193 8.07 8.41 16.35
CA LYS A 193 7.35 9.02 15.24
C LYS A 193 7.57 8.22 13.96
N ASP A 194 6.67 8.39 13.00
CA ASP A 194 6.74 7.81 11.66
C ASP A 194 6.78 6.28 11.64
N VAL A 195 6.16 5.65 12.66
CA VAL A 195 6.05 4.19 12.78
C VAL A 195 4.58 3.82 12.95
N ASP A 196 4.14 2.85 12.16
CA ASP A 196 2.81 2.26 12.29
C ASP A 196 2.74 1.37 13.56
N PRO A 197 1.73 1.53 14.42
CA PRO A 197 1.65 0.75 15.66
C PRO A 197 1.54 -0.76 15.46
N GLN A 198 0.90 -1.23 14.38
CA GLN A 198 0.76 -2.66 14.09
C GLN A 198 2.06 -3.23 13.51
N ASP A 199 2.74 -2.49 12.65
CA ASP A 199 4.07 -2.87 12.15
C ASP A 199 5.08 -2.94 13.32
N PHE A 200 4.99 -2.04 14.30
CA PHE A 200 5.81 -2.07 15.51
C PHE A 200 5.49 -3.25 16.43
N GLN A 201 4.20 -3.56 16.63
CA GLN A 201 3.75 -4.75 17.36
C GLN A 201 4.33 -6.03 16.72
N CYS A 202 4.21 -6.19 15.40
CA CYS A 202 4.77 -7.34 14.68
C CYS A 202 6.30 -7.40 14.83
N TYR A 203 6.99 -6.26 14.72
CA TYR A 203 8.44 -6.18 14.91
C TYR A 203 8.88 -6.66 16.30
N LEU A 204 8.21 -6.20 17.37
CA LEU A 204 8.51 -6.64 18.74
C LEU A 204 8.24 -8.14 18.91
N GLU A 205 7.16 -8.65 18.35
CA GLU A 205 6.85 -10.08 18.38
C GLU A 205 7.95 -10.92 17.71
N VAL A 206 8.44 -10.53 16.53
CA VAL A 206 9.58 -11.23 15.89
C VAL A 206 10.84 -11.16 16.75
N LEU A 207 11.08 -10.01 17.39
CA LEU A 207 12.21 -9.83 18.30
C LEU A 207 12.12 -10.74 19.52
N HIS A 208 10.90 -11.04 19.96
CA HIS A 208 10.57 -11.99 21.02
C HIS A 208 10.33 -13.42 20.52
N LEU A 209 10.75 -13.73 19.29
CA LEU A 209 10.73 -15.06 18.67
C LEU A 209 9.34 -15.61 18.33
N GLU A 210 8.32 -14.75 18.29
CA GLU A 210 7.00 -15.13 17.79
C GLU A 210 7.01 -15.22 16.24
N ASN A 211 6.12 -16.06 15.70
CA ASN A 211 5.97 -16.27 14.26
C ASN A 211 5.10 -15.18 13.60
N ALA A 212 5.55 -13.94 13.70
CA ALA A 212 4.80 -12.79 13.21
C ALA A 212 5.02 -12.44 11.73
N ILE A 213 5.99 -13.10 11.06
CA ILE A 213 6.34 -12.83 9.66
C ILE A 213 5.45 -13.68 8.74
N ASP A 214 4.67 -13.00 7.89
CA ASP A 214 3.91 -13.57 6.79
C ASP A 214 3.94 -12.63 5.56
N ASP A 215 3.20 -12.96 4.50
CA ASP A 215 3.19 -12.13 3.30
C ASP A 215 2.59 -10.74 3.54
N ASP A 216 1.71 -10.56 4.52
CA ASP A 216 1.06 -9.29 4.79
C ASP A 216 1.91 -8.42 5.71
N THR A 217 2.57 -9.02 6.70
CA THR A 217 3.36 -8.30 7.72
C THR A 217 4.82 -8.04 7.33
N VAL A 218 5.42 -8.86 6.45
CA VAL A 218 6.88 -8.85 6.20
C VAL A 218 7.41 -7.47 5.79
N GLN A 219 6.67 -6.71 5.01
CA GLN A 219 7.09 -5.39 4.56
C GLN A 219 7.07 -4.36 5.69
N GLY A 220 6.03 -4.39 6.53
CA GLY A 220 5.93 -3.54 7.72
C GLY A 220 7.07 -3.81 8.70
N ILE A 221 7.32 -5.08 8.99
CA ILE A 221 8.42 -5.53 9.85
C ILE A 221 9.78 -5.10 9.28
N LEU A 222 9.99 -5.25 7.97
CA LEU A 222 11.22 -4.78 7.29
C LEU A 222 11.41 -3.27 7.42
N SER A 223 10.34 -2.49 7.25
CA SER A 223 10.37 -1.03 7.41
C SER A 223 10.86 -0.63 8.80
N VAL A 224 10.25 -1.21 9.85
CA VAL A 224 10.60 -0.94 11.24
C VAL A 224 12.01 -1.43 11.58
N ALA A 225 12.37 -2.65 11.15
CA ALA A 225 13.69 -3.22 11.40
C ALA A 225 14.81 -2.40 10.74
N ASN A 226 14.57 -1.85 9.55
CA ASN A 226 15.51 -0.97 8.89
C ASN A 226 15.63 0.39 9.62
N MET A 227 14.50 0.98 10.02
CA MET A 227 14.47 2.24 10.77
C MET A 227 15.25 2.14 12.08
N PHE A 228 15.04 1.05 12.83
CA PHE A 228 15.72 0.82 14.11
C PHE A 228 17.00 0.02 13.97
N ASN A 229 17.53 -0.14 12.77
CA ASN A 229 18.79 -0.83 12.49
C ASN A 229 18.89 -2.19 13.22
N THR A 230 18.03 -3.14 12.88
CA THR A 230 17.97 -4.46 13.51
C THR A 230 18.26 -5.56 12.46
N PRO A 231 19.53 -5.80 12.09
CA PRO A 231 19.91 -6.69 10.99
C PRO A 231 19.41 -8.13 11.16
N VAL A 232 19.31 -8.60 12.41
CA VAL A 232 18.81 -9.95 12.70
C VAL A 232 17.36 -10.15 12.25
N ILE A 233 16.52 -9.12 12.36
CA ILE A 233 15.13 -9.19 11.89
C ILE A 233 15.06 -9.08 10.36
N VAL A 234 15.88 -8.20 9.75
CA VAL A 234 15.99 -8.12 8.29
C VAL A 234 16.33 -9.48 7.69
N LYS A 235 17.29 -10.20 8.30
CA LYS A 235 17.67 -11.54 7.88
C LYS A 235 16.52 -12.55 8.02
N LYS A 236 15.77 -12.54 9.12
CA LYS A 236 14.59 -13.42 9.29
C LYS A 236 13.52 -13.13 8.23
N CYS A 237 13.28 -11.88 7.90
CA CYS A 237 12.37 -11.49 6.81
C CYS A 237 12.89 -11.96 5.44
N GLU A 238 14.20 -11.84 5.20
CA GLU A 238 14.85 -12.35 3.99
C GLU A 238 14.64 -13.87 3.83
N GLU A 239 14.90 -14.64 4.89
CA GLU A 239 14.70 -16.09 4.93
C GLU A 239 13.24 -16.46 4.62
N PHE A 240 12.26 -15.77 5.23
CA PHE A 240 10.84 -15.96 4.93
C PHE A 240 10.51 -15.67 3.45
N LEU A 241 11.03 -14.58 2.89
CA LEU A 241 10.78 -14.18 1.51
C LEU A 241 11.35 -15.20 0.51
N VAL A 242 12.49 -15.81 0.83
CA VAL A 242 13.09 -16.88 0.02
C VAL A 242 12.28 -18.17 0.12
N GLU A 243 11.96 -18.62 1.33
CA GLU A 243 11.51 -19.99 1.58
C GLU A 243 9.98 -20.19 1.55
N LYS A 244 9.22 -19.17 1.99
CA LYS A 244 7.80 -19.35 2.35
C LYS A 244 6.85 -18.37 1.67
N SER A 245 7.34 -17.19 1.32
CA SER A 245 6.51 -16.13 0.73
C SER A 245 5.94 -16.51 -0.63
N LYS A 246 4.65 -16.22 -0.82
CA LYS A 246 3.92 -16.38 -2.08
C LYS A 246 4.00 -15.14 -2.99
N LYS A 247 4.69 -14.08 -2.57
CA LYS A 247 4.84 -12.85 -3.36
C LYS A 247 5.51 -13.14 -4.71
N GLY A 248 5.06 -12.43 -5.74
CA GLY A 248 5.67 -12.50 -7.07
C GLY A 248 7.13 -12.05 -7.09
N LEU A 249 7.90 -12.58 -8.05
CA LEU A 249 9.33 -12.36 -8.20
C LEU A 249 9.70 -10.86 -8.29
N LYS A 250 8.91 -10.08 -9.03
CA LYS A 250 9.07 -8.62 -9.13
C LYS A 250 9.04 -7.96 -7.75
N ARG A 251 8.04 -8.31 -6.92
CA ARG A 251 7.88 -7.75 -5.58
C ARG A 251 9.01 -8.17 -4.65
N LYS A 252 9.43 -9.43 -4.71
CA LYS A 252 10.59 -9.92 -3.94
C LYS A 252 11.87 -9.17 -4.30
N LEU A 253 12.09 -8.88 -5.59
CA LEU A 253 13.26 -8.12 -6.05
C LEU A 253 13.23 -6.65 -5.60
N GLU A 254 12.06 -6.01 -5.63
CA GLU A 254 11.87 -4.64 -5.10
C GLU A 254 12.21 -4.57 -3.60
N LEU A 255 11.66 -5.49 -2.80
CA LEU A 255 11.97 -5.58 -1.37
C LEU A 255 13.47 -5.82 -1.15
N ALA A 256 14.07 -6.71 -1.94
CA ALA A 256 15.50 -7.00 -1.84
C ALA A 256 16.37 -5.76 -2.07
N GLY A 257 16.03 -4.94 -3.07
CA GLY A 257 16.70 -3.68 -3.34
C GLY A 257 16.52 -2.65 -2.21
N ASN A 258 15.28 -2.45 -1.76
CA ASN A 258 14.94 -1.42 -0.77
C ASN A 258 15.59 -1.67 0.60
N TYR A 259 15.74 -2.94 0.99
CA TYR A 259 16.26 -3.32 2.30
C TYR A 259 17.65 -4.00 2.25
N ARG A 260 18.34 -3.92 1.10
CA ARG A 260 19.71 -4.46 0.90
C ARG A 260 19.85 -5.95 1.26
N MET A 261 18.86 -6.74 0.88
CA MET A 261 18.82 -8.19 1.11
C MET A 261 19.49 -8.93 -0.07
N GLU A 262 20.81 -9.06 -0.02
CA GLU A 262 21.60 -9.61 -1.13
C GLU A 262 21.34 -11.10 -1.41
N GLY A 263 20.96 -11.89 -0.40
CA GLY A 263 20.60 -13.30 -0.56
C GLY A 263 19.29 -13.46 -1.34
N LEU A 264 18.27 -12.68 -0.98
CA LEU A 264 17.00 -12.66 -1.72
C LEU A 264 17.20 -12.12 -3.14
N LYS A 265 17.99 -11.05 -3.30
CA LYS A 265 18.30 -10.48 -4.62
C LYS A 265 18.95 -11.51 -5.53
N LYS A 266 19.98 -12.22 -5.04
CA LYS A 266 20.64 -13.29 -5.79
C LYS A 266 19.65 -14.39 -6.17
N THR A 267 18.84 -14.86 -5.21
CA THR A 267 17.83 -15.89 -5.44
C THR A 267 16.83 -15.47 -6.52
N CYS A 268 16.40 -14.21 -6.51
CA CYS A 268 15.48 -13.69 -7.53
C CYS A 268 16.13 -13.70 -8.91
N LEU A 269 17.39 -13.26 -9.02
CA LEU A 269 18.12 -13.23 -10.30
C LEU A 269 18.37 -14.63 -10.86
N ASP A 270 18.72 -15.59 -10.02
CA ASP A 270 18.94 -16.98 -10.42
C ASP A 270 17.65 -17.59 -11.01
N GLN A 271 16.48 -17.30 -10.41
CA GLN A 271 15.19 -17.73 -10.96
C GLN A 271 14.90 -17.12 -12.33
N ILE A 272 15.17 -15.82 -12.54
CA ILE A 272 15.00 -15.16 -13.85
C ILE A 272 15.84 -15.85 -14.92
N LEU A 273 17.09 -16.22 -14.60
CA LEU A 273 17.99 -16.88 -15.54
C LEU A 273 17.50 -18.29 -15.90
N VAL A 274 16.97 -19.04 -14.93
CA VAL A 274 16.36 -20.36 -15.18
C VAL A 274 15.13 -20.25 -16.10
N PHE A 275 14.22 -19.33 -15.82
CA PHE A 275 13.04 -19.08 -16.67
C PHE A 275 13.43 -18.69 -18.10
N ARG A 276 14.48 -17.88 -18.25
CA ARG A 276 14.97 -17.52 -19.59
C ARG A 276 15.50 -18.75 -20.32
N ASN A 277 16.22 -19.65 -19.65
CA ASN A 277 16.77 -20.83 -20.31
C ASN A 277 15.73 -21.91 -20.64
N SER A 278 14.61 -21.98 -19.93
CA SER A 278 13.52 -22.96 -20.19
C SER A 278 12.54 -22.53 -21.27
N VAL A 279 12.50 -21.26 -21.66
CA VAL A 279 11.63 -20.74 -22.74
C VAL A 279 12.28 -20.89 -24.13
N TRP A 280 13.59 -21.19 -24.20
CA TRP A 280 14.34 -21.38 -25.46
C TRP A 280 14.82 -22.83 -25.67
N THR A 281 14.23 -23.80 -24.96
CA THR A 281 14.40 -25.26 -25.17
C THR A 281 13.05 -25.88 -25.43
#